data_AF-A0A8H9ICT4-F1
#
_entry.id   AF-A0A8H9ICT4-F1
#
_cell.length_a   1.000
_cell.length_b   1.000
_cell.length_c   1.000
_cell.angle_alpha   90.00
_cell.angle_beta   90.00
_cell.angle_gamma   90.00
#
_symmetry.space_group_name_H-M   'P 1'
#
loop_
_entity.id
_entity.type
_entity.pdbx_description
1 polymer ?
#
loop_
_entity_poly.entity_id
_entity_poly.type
_entity_poly.pdbx_seq_one_letter_code
_entity_poly.pdbx_strand_id
1 'polypeptide(L)'
;MPLSRFNKIQLGVFPTPIQKLPRLSAHLGGPQIYIKRDDLTGLALGGNKTRKLEYLLADALAKDSDCIITAGAAQSNHCRQTAAAAAMLGLECHLVLGGQAPNVANGNLLLDQLFAAHIHWSGDKRKGEDIPNIVAALREQGRNPYVVPYGGSNMIGSLGFINAFYELHAQCKDAAMPAEFSDIVFASSSGATHCGLVLGKEVCNVSSRIIGINIDKDEQGKDSYKSQLHTLIKDTANKLAVGYPADIDEIQLKDDYIGAGYGVVGELEREAIALCAQLEGILLDPVYTGRAMGGLIDMIRKGRFSADSNVLFWHTGGAPALFSYAEVLQQVD
;
A
#
# COMPACT_ATOMS: atom_id res chain seq x y z
N MET A 1 9.43 14.57 -17.43
CA MET A 1 9.06 13.31 -16.75
C MET A 1 7.72 12.83 -17.28
N PRO A 2 7.48 11.52 -17.46
CA PRO A 2 6.20 10.98 -17.97
C PRO A 2 4.97 11.38 -17.15
N LEU A 3 5.18 11.87 -15.92
CA LEU A 3 4.12 12.28 -15.00
C LEU A 3 3.62 13.72 -15.20
N SER A 4 4.33 14.59 -15.93
CA SER A 4 4.02 16.04 -15.97
C SER A 4 2.68 16.40 -16.63
N ARG A 5 2.06 15.47 -17.34
CA ARG A 5 0.74 15.63 -17.99
C ARG A 5 -0.44 15.20 -17.11
N PHE A 6 -0.17 14.69 -15.90
CA PHE A 6 -1.20 14.25 -14.97
C PHE A 6 -1.27 15.22 -13.80
N ASN A 7 -2.48 15.67 -13.51
CA ASN A 7 -2.74 16.51 -12.35
C ASN A 7 -2.56 15.69 -11.06
N LYS A 8 -2.07 16.35 -10.02
CA LYS A 8 -2.04 15.84 -8.66
C LYS A 8 -2.49 16.93 -7.71
N ILE A 9 -3.09 16.53 -6.60
CA ILE A 9 -3.40 17.41 -5.47
C ILE A 9 -2.52 17.03 -4.27
N GLN A 10 -2.21 17.99 -3.41
CA GLN A 10 -1.42 17.74 -2.21
C GLN A 10 -2.33 17.17 -1.11
N LEU A 11 -2.17 15.90 -0.76
CA LEU A 11 -2.93 15.26 0.33
C LEU A 11 -2.08 14.88 1.55
N GLY A 12 -0.76 14.82 1.37
CA GLY A 12 0.16 14.33 2.40
C GLY A 12 1.37 15.22 2.63
N VAL A 13 2.18 14.78 3.57
CA VAL A 13 3.49 15.37 3.89
C VAL A 13 4.58 14.60 3.14
N PHE A 14 5.27 15.30 2.26
CA PHE A 14 6.33 14.76 1.41
C PHE A 14 7.53 15.73 1.39
N PRO A 15 8.77 15.23 1.17
CA PRO A 15 9.13 13.83 1.00
C PRO A 15 9.04 13.05 2.33
N THR A 16 8.65 11.77 2.28
CA THR A 16 8.68 10.94 3.50
C THR A 16 10.11 10.57 3.87
N PRO A 17 10.47 10.44 5.16
CA PRO A 17 11.86 10.21 5.53
C PRO A 17 12.34 8.79 5.17
N ILE A 18 13.65 8.69 4.93
CA ILE A 18 14.39 7.41 4.90
C ILE A 18 15.19 7.33 6.20
N GLN A 19 15.10 6.22 6.91
CA GLN A 19 15.82 6.00 8.16
C GLN A 19 16.61 4.70 8.09
N LYS A 20 17.81 4.68 8.65
CA LYS A 20 18.54 3.43 8.86
C LYS A 20 17.93 2.68 10.04
N LEU A 21 17.90 1.34 9.98
CA LEU A 21 17.49 0.45 11.07
C LEU A 21 18.73 -0.27 11.65
N PRO A 22 19.60 0.44 12.39
CA PRO A 22 20.90 -0.09 12.79
C PRO A 22 20.79 -1.25 13.79
N ARG A 23 19.81 -1.24 14.70
CA ARG A 23 19.67 -2.28 15.73
C ARG A 23 19.09 -3.55 15.14
N LEU A 24 18.14 -3.44 14.21
CA LEU A 24 17.59 -4.58 13.47
C LEU A 24 18.65 -5.18 12.56
N SER A 25 19.43 -4.35 11.85
CA SER A 25 20.54 -4.83 11.00
C SER A 25 21.57 -5.60 11.83
N ALA A 26 22.00 -5.05 12.97
CA ALA A 26 22.95 -5.69 13.88
C ALA A 26 22.40 -6.97 14.49
N HIS A 27 21.12 -6.97 14.91
CA HIS A 27 20.46 -8.15 15.47
C HIS A 27 20.40 -9.32 14.49
N LEU A 28 20.17 -9.05 13.20
CA LEU A 28 20.06 -10.08 12.18
C LEU A 28 21.42 -10.52 11.60
N GLY A 29 22.50 -9.80 11.90
CA GLY A 29 23.84 -10.07 11.35
C GLY A 29 23.89 -10.00 9.81
N GLY A 30 22.99 -9.23 9.20
CA GLY A 30 22.70 -9.25 7.77
C GLY A 30 23.02 -7.92 7.06
N PRO A 31 22.29 -7.59 5.97
CA PRO A 31 22.53 -6.37 5.20
C PRO A 31 22.27 -5.10 6.04
N GLN A 32 22.68 -3.95 5.51
CA GLN A 32 22.25 -2.66 6.04
C GLN A 32 20.78 -2.42 5.68
N ILE A 33 19.91 -2.38 6.69
CA ILE A 33 18.47 -2.18 6.49
C ILE A 33 18.14 -0.70 6.64
N TYR A 34 17.36 -0.20 5.69
CA TYR A 34 16.76 1.12 5.70
C TYR A 34 15.24 0.99 5.61
N ILE A 35 14.52 2.04 6.02
CA ILE A 35 13.07 2.11 5.95
C ILE A 35 12.62 3.41 5.29
N LYS A 36 11.74 3.31 4.29
CA LYS A 36 11.03 4.45 3.68
C LYS A 36 9.68 4.61 4.37
N ARG A 37 9.48 5.73 5.07
CA ARG A 37 8.40 5.93 6.05
C ARG A 37 7.10 6.48 5.46
N ASP A 38 6.48 5.74 4.54
CA ASP A 38 5.17 6.11 3.99
C ASP A 38 4.02 5.96 5.01
N ASP A 39 4.26 5.37 6.16
CA ASP A 39 3.40 5.50 7.34
C ASP A 39 3.29 6.96 7.83
N LEU A 40 4.26 7.82 7.50
CA LEU A 40 4.31 9.23 7.90
C LEU A 40 3.79 10.21 6.84
N THR A 41 3.01 9.75 5.85
CA THR A 41 2.38 10.64 4.85
C THR A 41 1.33 11.59 5.43
N GLY A 42 0.95 11.44 6.71
CA GLY A 42 0.17 12.41 7.48
C GLY A 42 -1.35 12.29 7.34
N LEU A 43 -1.88 11.94 6.16
CA LEU A 43 -3.33 11.85 5.95
C LEU A 43 -3.96 10.74 6.78
N ALA A 44 -4.74 11.13 7.79
CA ALA A 44 -5.47 10.23 8.69
C ALA A 44 -4.60 9.14 9.33
N LEU A 45 -3.42 9.49 9.85
CA LEU A 45 -2.40 8.54 10.36
C LEU A 45 -1.63 7.80 9.26
N GLY A 46 -1.65 8.34 8.04
CA GLY A 46 -0.73 8.04 6.95
C GLY A 46 -0.86 6.66 6.31
N GLY A 47 0.11 6.34 5.45
CA GLY A 47 0.18 5.15 4.64
C GLY A 47 0.35 5.44 3.15
N ASN A 48 0.52 4.36 2.40
CA ASN A 48 0.80 4.45 0.97
C ASN A 48 -0.38 4.92 0.10
N LYS A 49 -1.62 4.88 0.59
CA LYS A 49 -2.79 5.19 -0.24
C LYS A 49 -2.89 6.69 -0.49
N THR A 50 -2.41 7.53 0.43
CA THR A 50 -2.26 8.98 0.24
C THR A 50 -1.60 9.31 -1.10
N ARG A 51 -0.48 8.66 -1.42
CA ARG A 51 0.24 8.90 -2.69
C ARG A 51 -0.59 8.58 -3.93
N LYS A 52 -1.40 7.53 -3.87
CA LYS A 52 -2.28 7.14 -4.99
C LYS A 52 -3.46 8.10 -5.12
N LEU A 53 -4.03 8.48 -3.97
CA LEU A 53 -5.18 9.38 -3.88
C LEU A 53 -4.86 10.79 -4.40
N GLU A 54 -3.61 11.25 -4.32
CA GLU A 54 -3.20 12.55 -4.90
C GLU A 54 -3.51 12.64 -6.40
N TYR A 55 -3.41 11.53 -7.14
CA TYR A 55 -3.71 11.48 -8.57
C TYR A 55 -5.17 11.07 -8.83
N LEU A 56 -5.68 10.09 -8.09
CA LEU A 56 -7.05 9.59 -8.27
C LEU A 56 -8.10 10.67 -7.98
N LEU A 57 -7.91 11.45 -6.92
CA LEU A 57 -8.86 12.50 -6.56
C LEU A 57 -8.64 13.78 -7.36
N ALA A 58 -7.44 14.03 -7.88
CA ALA A 58 -7.25 15.05 -8.91
C ALA A 58 -8.05 14.71 -10.18
N ASP A 59 -8.09 13.44 -10.59
CA ASP A 59 -8.90 12.97 -11.71
C ASP A 59 -10.41 13.02 -11.41
N ALA A 60 -10.82 12.74 -10.16
CA ALA A 60 -12.21 12.88 -9.73
C ALA A 60 -12.71 14.34 -9.79
N LEU A 61 -11.90 15.28 -9.28
CA LEU A 61 -12.21 16.70 -9.32
C LEU A 61 -12.27 17.22 -10.77
N ALA A 62 -11.36 16.78 -11.63
CA ALA A 62 -11.37 17.15 -13.06
C ALA A 62 -12.59 16.62 -13.83
N LYS A 63 -13.33 15.66 -13.25
CA LYS A 63 -14.58 15.10 -13.78
C LYS A 63 -15.82 15.62 -13.04
N ASP A 64 -15.66 16.71 -12.28
CA ASP A 64 -16.73 17.36 -11.50
C ASP A 64 -17.47 16.37 -10.58
N SER A 65 -16.75 15.38 -10.04
CA SER A 65 -17.36 14.36 -9.17
C SER A 65 -17.68 14.97 -7.81
N ASP A 66 -18.86 14.64 -7.28
CA ASP A 66 -19.37 15.17 -6.01
C ASP A 66 -19.33 14.13 -4.86
N CYS A 67 -19.04 12.87 -5.19
CA CYS A 67 -18.87 11.81 -4.22
C CYS A 67 -17.87 10.76 -4.69
N ILE A 68 -17.18 10.15 -3.72
CA ILE A 68 -16.19 9.11 -3.92
C ILE A 68 -16.74 7.80 -3.39
N ILE A 69 -16.64 6.73 -4.19
CA ILE A 69 -17.04 5.38 -3.79
C ILE A 69 -15.84 4.45 -3.87
N THR A 70 -15.63 3.64 -2.83
CA THR A 70 -14.64 2.57 -2.86
C THR A 70 -15.04 1.40 -1.98
N ALA A 71 -14.22 0.35 -1.97
CA ALA A 71 -14.50 -0.87 -1.21
C ALA A 71 -13.27 -1.39 -0.46
N GLY A 72 -13.53 -2.17 0.59
CA GLY A 72 -12.49 -2.86 1.36
C GLY A 72 -13.06 -3.74 2.47
N ALA A 73 -12.17 -4.36 3.24
CA ALA A 73 -12.55 -4.96 4.52
C ALA A 73 -12.90 -3.88 5.56
N ALA A 74 -13.57 -4.26 6.65
CA ALA A 74 -13.91 -3.34 7.75
C ALA A 74 -12.70 -2.56 8.31
N GLN A 75 -11.51 -3.15 8.31
CA GLN A 75 -10.27 -2.51 8.76
C GLN A 75 -9.39 -1.99 7.61
N SER A 76 -10.00 -1.67 6.46
CA SER A 76 -9.28 -1.25 5.26
C SER A 76 -8.56 0.09 5.44
N ASN A 77 -7.23 0.04 5.40
CA ASN A 77 -6.39 1.25 5.33
C ASN A 77 -6.69 2.13 4.11
N HIS A 78 -7.20 1.52 3.02
CA HIS A 78 -7.60 2.23 1.81
C HIS A 78 -8.88 3.02 1.99
N CYS A 79 -9.88 2.42 2.63
CA CYS A 79 -11.15 3.08 2.92
C CYS A 79 -10.91 4.30 3.83
N ARG A 80 -10.15 4.12 4.92
CA ARG A 80 -9.78 5.19 5.85
C ARG A 80 -9.08 6.37 5.21
N GLN A 81 -8.09 6.12 4.36
CA GLN A 81 -7.40 7.22 3.65
C GLN A 81 -8.29 7.86 2.58
N THR A 82 -9.18 7.09 1.94
CA THR A 82 -10.14 7.63 0.96
C THR A 82 -11.17 8.53 1.63
N ALA A 83 -11.75 8.09 2.75
CA ALA A 83 -12.70 8.88 3.54
C ALA A 83 -12.08 10.19 4.03
N ALA A 84 -10.86 10.13 4.57
CA ALA A 84 -10.13 11.33 5.00
C ALA A 84 -9.85 12.30 3.85
N ALA A 85 -9.41 11.78 2.70
CA ALA A 85 -9.15 12.62 1.54
C ALA A 85 -10.43 13.25 0.98
N ALA A 86 -11.53 12.49 0.93
CA ALA A 86 -12.83 13.00 0.52
C ALA A 86 -13.32 14.11 1.47
N ALA A 87 -13.22 13.90 2.79
CA ALA A 87 -13.54 14.91 3.79
C ALA A 87 -12.71 16.19 3.62
N MET A 88 -11.40 16.06 3.37
CA MET A 88 -10.50 17.21 3.14
C MET A 88 -10.89 18.02 1.89
N LEU A 89 -11.46 17.37 0.88
CA LEU A 89 -11.87 17.99 -0.39
C LEU A 89 -13.35 18.40 -0.42
N GLY A 90 -14.10 18.18 0.67
CA GLY A 90 -15.54 18.45 0.70
C GLY A 90 -16.37 17.51 -0.18
N LEU A 91 -15.87 16.31 -0.48
CA LEU A 91 -16.57 15.27 -1.24
C LEU A 91 -17.25 14.29 -0.29
N GLU A 92 -18.46 13.86 -0.62
CA GLU A 92 -19.13 12.80 0.12
C GLU A 92 -18.41 11.46 -0.13
N CYS A 93 -18.31 10.58 0.87
CA CYS A 93 -17.61 9.32 0.74
C CYS A 93 -18.52 8.14 1.05
N HIS A 94 -18.61 7.18 0.13
CA HIS A 94 -19.30 5.92 0.33
C HIS A 94 -18.28 4.76 0.36
N LEU A 95 -18.31 3.98 1.43
CA LEU A 95 -17.44 2.83 1.65
C LEU A 95 -18.25 1.56 1.64
N VAL A 96 -17.98 0.67 0.69
CA VAL A 96 -18.55 -0.69 0.65
C VAL A 96 -17.64 -1.61 1.44
N LEU A 97 -18.07 -1.96 2.65
CA LEU A 97 -17.25 -2.71 3.61
C LEU A 97 -17.75 -4.15 3.73
N GLY A 98 -16.83 -5.09 3.52
CA GLY A 98 -17.08 -6.50 3.83
C GLY A 98 -17.31 -6.73 5.33
N GLY A 99 -18.19 -7.68 5.64
CA GLY A 99 -18.63 -8.04 6.97
C GLY A 99 -19.98 -7.44 7.34
N GLN A 100 -20.19 -7.26 8.64
CA GLN A 100 -21.38 -6.67 9.24
C GLN A 100 -20.94 -5.60 10.25
N ALA A 101 -21.86 -4.67 10.56
CA ALA A 101 -21.61 -3.63 11.55
C ALA A 101 -21.25 -4.24 12.92
N PRO A 102 -20.08 -3.93 13.51
CA PRO A 102 -19.79 -4.31 14.87
C PRO A 102 -20.55 -3.43 15.86
N ASN A 103 -20.74 -3.91 17.08
CA ASN A 103 -21.34 -3.12 18.16
C ASN A 103 -20.48 -1.90 18.54
N VAL A 104 -19.15 -2.02 18.43
CA VAL A 104 -18.19 -0.95 18.71
C VAL A 104 -17.19 -0.88 17.57
N ALA A 105 -17.07 0.30 16.95
CA ALA A 105 -16.05 0.55 15.95
C ALA A 105 -14.69 0.82 16.61
N ASN A 106 -13.62 0.28 16.04
CA ASN A 106 -12.24 0.56 16.43
C ASN A 106 -11.34 0.69 15.19
N GLY A 107 -10.07 1.07 15.39
CA GLY A 107 -9.08 1.13 14.32
C GLY A 107 -9.53 2.00 13.15
N ASN A 108 -9.38 1.48 11.93
CA ASN A 108 -9.77 2.18 10.70
C ASN A 108 -11.27 2.46 10.62
N LEU A 109 -12.13 1.53 11.06
CA LEU A 109 -13.59 1.70 10.98
C LEU A 109 -14.09 2.88 11.84
N LEU A 110 -13.50 3.08 13.02
CA LEU A 110 -13.81 4.24 13.85
C LEU A 110 -13.42 5.53 13.12
N LEU A 111 -12.26 5.55 12.47
CA LEU A 111 -11.79 6.70 11.71
C LEU A 111 -12.69 6.99 10.49
N ASP A 112 -13.15 5.95 9.77
CA ASP A 112 -14.11 6.08 8.68
C ASP A 112 -15.38 6.83 9.12
N GLN A 113 -15.91 6.50 10.31
CA GLN A 113 -17.08 7.17 10.90
C GLN A 113 -16.78 8.63 11.29
N LEU A 114 -15.60 8.90 11.85
CA LEU A 114 -15.19 10.26 12.23
C LEU A 114 -14.99 11.18 11.00
N PHE A 115 -14.62 10.61 9.85
CA PHE A 115 -14.59 11.32 8.57
C PHE A 115 -15.96 11.41 7.89
N ALA A 116 -17.04 11.03 8.58
CA ALA A 116 -18.41 11.07 8.11
C ALA A 116 -18.65 10.24 6.82
N ALA A 117 -17.93 9.12 6.66
CA ALA A 117 -18.16 8.23 5.53
C ALA A 117 -19.47 7.45 5.68
N HIS A 118 -20.19 7.29 4.57
CA HIS A 118 -21.37 6.43 4.47
C HIS A 118 -20.94 4.98 4.29
N ILE A 119 -21.18 4.14 5.30
CA ILE A 119 -20.76 2.75 5.30
C ILE A 119 -21.90 1.86 4.79
N HIS A 120 -21.61 1.08 3.75
CA HIS A 120 -22.48 0.07 3.17
C HIS A 120 -21.90 -1.32 3.47
N TRP A 121 -22.55 -2.09 4.34
CA TRP A 121 -22.11 -3.43 4.70
C TRP A 121 -22.53 -4.46 3.64
N SER A 122 -21.57 -5.24 3.14
CA SER A 122 -21.76 -6.14 1.99
C SER A 122 -21.53 -7.63 2.30
N GLY A 123 -21.48 -8.02 3.58
CA GLY A 123 -21.27 -9.42 3.97
C GLY A 123 -19.94 -9.95 3.43
N ASP A 124 -19.93 -11.12 2.79
CA ASP A 124 -18.68 -11.74 2.31
C ASP A 124 -18.04 -11.01 1.11
N LYS A 125 -18.79 -10.11 0.46
CA LYS A 125 -18.29 -9.28 -0.64
C LYS A 125 -17.48 -8.13 -0.09
N ARG A 126 -16.18 -8.06 -0.38
CA ARG A 126 -15.27 -7.02 0.17
C ARG A 126 -14.44 -6.30 -0.89
N LYS A 127 -14.55 -6.71 -2.15
CA LYS A 127 -13.73 -6.21 -3.27
C LYS A 127 -14.47 -5.21 -4.16
N GLY A 128 -15.70 -4.86 -3.80
CA GLY A 128 -16.50 -3.83 -4.47
C GLY A 128 -17.57 -4.37 -5.41
N GLU A 129 -17.96 -5.62 -5.21
CA GLU A 129 -18.98 -6.34 -5.98
C GLU A 129 -20.33 -5.58 -6.01
N ASP A 130 -20.66 -4.86 -4.94
CA ASP A 130 -21.91 -4.10 -4.81
C ASP A 130 -21.76 -2.60 -5.18
N ILE A 131 -20.57 -2.13 -5.55
CA ILE A 131 -20.35 -0.72 -6.00
C ILE A 131 -21.27 -0.33 -7.16
N PRO A 132 -21.51 -1.18 -8.19
CA PRO A 132 -22.38 -0.80 -9.31
C PRO A 132 -23.81 -0.41 -8.88
N ASN A 133 -24.33 -1.06 -7.84
CA ASN A 133 -25.68 -0.77 -7.32
C ASN A 133 -25.73 0.60 -6.64
N ILE A 134 -24.70 0.94 -5.87
CA ILE A 134 -24.60 2.23 -5.18
C ILE A 134 -24.39 3.36 -6.19
N VAL A 135 -23.56 3.13 -7.21
CA VAL A 135 -23.38 4.09 -8.32
C VAL A 135 -24.70 4.38 -9.03
N ALA A 136 -25.49 3.34 -9.33
CA ALA A 136 -26.80 3.52 -9.98
C ALA A 136 -27.74 4.34 -9.09
N ALA A 137 -27.87 4.00 -7.80
CA ALA A 137 -28.74 4.70 -6.87
C ALA A 137 -28.36 6.18 -6.68
N LEU A 138 -27.06 6.50 -6.62
CA LEU A 138 -26.59 7.90 -6.51
C LEU A 138 -26.85 8.69 -7.78
N ARG A 139 -26.68 8.07 -8.96
CA ARG A 139 -27.00 8.73 -10.24
C ARG A 139 -28.49 9.01 -10.40
N GLU A 140 -29.36 8.13 -9.91
CA GLU A 140 -30.82 8.38 -9.86
C GLU A 140 -31.17 9.59 -9.00
N GLN A 141 -30.34 9.91 -8.00
CA GLN A 141 -30.45 11.10 -7.15
C GLN A 141 -29.79 12.34 -7.77
N GLY A 142 -29.30 12.27 -9.01
CA GLY A 142 -28.62 13.37 -9.70
C GLY A 142 -27.17 13.61 -9.25
N ARG A 143 -26.55 12.66 -8.54
CA ARG A 143 -25.15 12.75 -8.10
C ARG A 143 -24.17 12.30 -9.18
N ASN A 144 -22.93 12.74 -9.06
CA ASN A 144 -21.82 12.38 -9.96
C ASN A 144 -20.72 11.58 -9.23
N PRO A 145 -20.91 10.25 -9.07
CA PRO A 145 -19.97 9.42 -8.32
C PRO A 145 -18.69 9.08 -9.10
N TYR A 146 -17.55 9.17 -8.40
CA TYR A 146 -16.27 8.64 -8.85
C TYR A 146 -15.92 7.35 -8.11
N VAL A 147 -15.67 6.28 -8.86
CA VAL A 147 -15.26 4.99 -8.28
C VAL A 147 -13.75 4.93 -8.19
N VAL A 148 -13.23 4.88 -6.96
CA VAL A 148 -11.85 4.51 -6.70
C VAL A 148 -11.79 2.98 -6.60
N PRO A 149 -11.02 2.30 -7.49
CA PRO A 149 -10.96 0.84 -7.46
C PRO A 149 -10.31 0.33 -6.17
N TYR A 150 -10.53 -0.95 -5.86
CA TYR A 150 -9.99 -1.60 -4.66
C TYR A 150 -8.49 -1.30 -4.45
N GLY A 151 -8.15 -0.74 -3.29
CA GLY A 151 -6.79 -0.36 -2.92
C GLY A 151 -6.17 0.77 -3.77
N GLY A 152 -6.99 1.51 -4.52
CA GLY A 152 -6.58 2.54 -5.48
C GLY A 152 -5.76 1.96 -6.63
N SER A 153 -6.05 0.72 -7.05
CA SER A 153 -5.21 -0.01 -7.97
C SER A 153 -5.68 0.08 -9.41
N ASN A 154 -5.13 1.05 -10.13
CA ASN A 154 -5.23 1.20 -11.57
C ASN A 154 -4.01 1.99 -12.06
N MET A 155 -3.97 2.31 -13.36
CA MET A 155 -2.91 3.11 -13.97
C MET A 155 -2.70 4.47 -13.26
N ILE A 156 -3.78 5.20 -12.93
CA ILE A 156 -3.71 6.52 -12.27
C ILE A 156 -3.13 6.37 -10.85
N GLY A 157 -3.58 5.38 -10.09
CA GLY A 157 -3.06 5.11 -8.75
C GLY A 157 -1.60 4.68 -8.74
N SER A 158 -1.13 4.00 -9.79
CA SER A 158 0.30 3.64 -9.95
C SER A 158 1.20 4.87 -10.10
N LEU A 159 0.69 5.98 -10.65
CA LEU A 159 1.46 7.24 -10.80
C LEU A 159 2.00 7.75 -9.46
N GLY A 160 1.25 7.55 -8.39
CA GLY A 160 1.67 7.91 -7.03
C GLY A 160 2.98 7.27 -6.62
N PHE A 161 3.20 6.00 -6.99
CA PHE A 161 4.41 5.25 -6.66
C PHE A 161 5.55 5.42 -7.66
N ILE A 162 5.25 5.77 -8.93
CA ILE A 162 6.28 6.27 -9.85
C ILE A 162 6.83 7.60 -9.31
N ASN A 163 5.96 8.51 -8.88
CA ASN A 163 6.36 9.77 -8.23
C ASN A 163 7.14 9.53 -6.93
N ALA A 164 6.71 8.55 -6.13
CA ALA A 164 7.42 8.16 -4.91
C ALA A 164 8.82 7.60 -5.19
N PHE A 165 9.01 6.90 -6.31
CA PHE A 165 10.32 6.39 -6.69
C PHE A 165 11.26 7.53 -7.11
N TYR A 166 10.77 8.55 -7.84
CA TYR A 166 11.55 9.76 -8.09
C TYR A 166 11.95 10.46 -6.80
N GLU A 167 11.04 10.52 -5.82
CA GLU A 167 11.32 11.05 -4.49
C GLU A 167 12.45 10.27 -3.81
N LEU A 168 12.38 8.93 -3.79
CA LEU A 168 13.44 8.06 -3.29
C LEU A 168 14.78 8.31 -4.02
N HIS A 169 14.76 8.30 -5.35
CA HIS A 169 15.97 8.50 -6.16
C HIS A 169 16.59 9.89 -5.93
N ALA A 170 15.78 10.93 -5.72
CA ALA A 170 16.27 12.24 -5.35
C ALA A 170 16.89 12.26 -3.95
N GLN A 171 16.30 11.54 -2.98
CA GLN A 171 16.85 11.41 -1.62
C GLN A 171 18.18 10.65 -1.60
N CYS A 172 18.39 9.67 -2.49
CA CYS A 172 19.67 8.96 -2.63
C CYS A 172 20.84 9.83 -3.16
N LYS A 173 20.58 11.08 -3.57
CA LYS A 173 21.64 12.02 -3.98
C LYS A 173 22.32 12.70 -2.78
N ASP A 174 21.75 12.57 -1.58
CA ASP A 174 22.37 13.01 -0.34
C ASP A 174 23.59 12.12 -0.03
N ALA A 175 24.73 12.73 0.32
CA ALA A 175 25.97 12.00 0.64
C ALA A 175 25.84 11.10 1.90
N ALA A 176 24.86 11.36 2.76
CA ALA A 176 24.55 10.51 3.91
C ALA A 176 23.70 9.27 3.56
N MET A 177 23.23 9.15 2.33
CA MET A 177 22.43 8.02 1.85
C MET A 177 23.23 7.12 0.91
N PRO A 178 22.89 5.81 0.82
CA PRO A 178 23.37 4.98 -0.27
C PRO A 178 22.95 5.58 -1.62
N ALA A 179 23.88 5.59 -2.58
CA ALA A 179 23.59 6.05 -3.94
C ALA A 179 22.44 5.25 -4.59
N GLU A 180 22.31 3.97 -4.22
CA GLU A 180 21.24 3.09 -4.65
C GLU A 180 20.99 2.00 -3.58
N PHE A 181 19.75 1.50 -3.50
CA PHE A 181 19.40 0.31 -2.75
C PHE A 181 19.40 -0.92 -3.67
N SER A 182 20.06 -2.00 -3.25
CA SER A 182 20.09 -3.23 -4.07
C SER A 182 18.73 -3.89 -4.16
N ASP A 183 17.94 -3.79 -3.09
CA ASP A 183 16.63 -4.43 -2.94
C ASP A 183 15.66 -3.48 -2.24
N ILE A 184 14.43 -3.44 -2.73
CA ILE A 184 13.31 -2.70 -2.15
C ILE A 184 12.21 -3.71 -1.84
N VAL A 185 11.93 -3.93 -0.56
CA VAL A 185 10.96 -4.93 -0.07
C VAL A 185 9.72 -4.24 0.50
N PHE A 186 8.53 -4.71 0.13
CA PHE A 186 7.27 -4.08 0.55
C PHE A 186 6.09 -5.05 0.46
N ALA A 187 4.98 -4.70 1.11
CA ALA A 187 3.72 -5.45 1.01
C ALA A 187 3.01 -5.21 -0.35
N SER A 188 2.67 -6.29 -1.05
CA SER A 188 1.98 -6.28 -2.34
C SER A 188 0.62 -6.99 -2.22
N SER A 189 -0.46 -6.29 -2.59
CA SER A 189 -1.82 -6.85 -2.54
C SER A 189 -2.68 -6.39 -3.71
N SER A 190 -3.04 -5.10 -3.81
CA SER A 190 -3.89 -4.64 -4.91
C SER A 190 -3.13 -4.35 -6.22
N GLY A 191 -1.82 -4.09 -6.17
CA GLY A 191 -0.95 -3.99 -7.36
C GLY A 191 -0.34 -2.60 -7.63
N ALA A 192 -1.06 -1.49 -7.53
CA ALA A 192 -0.55 -0.19 -7.99
C ALA A 192 0.72 0.32 -7.28
N THR A 193 0.92 -0.08 -6.01
CA THR A 193 2.19 0.20 -5.31
C THR A 193 3.35 -0.52 -6.00
N HIS A 194 3.19 -1.81 -6.26
CA HIS A 194 4.17 -2.65 -6.93
C HIS A 194 4.44 -2.16 -8.36
N CYS A 195 3.36 -1.91 -9.12
CA CYS A 195 3.45 -1.37 -10.48
C CYS A 195 4.22 -0.05 -10.52
N GLY A 196 3.87 0.91 -9.65
CA GLY A 196 4.54 2.19 -9.61
C GLY A 196 6.01 2.11 -9.20
N LEU A 197 6.38 1.18 -8.31
CA LEU A 197 7.79 0.96 -7.95
C LEU A 197 8.59 0.31 -9.09
N VAL A 198 8.03 -0.68 -9.78
CA VAL A 198 8.66 -1.31 -10.96
C VAL A 198 8.89 -0.27 -12.06
N LEU A 199 7.86 0.49 -12.43
CA LEU A 199 8.01 1.50 -13.48
C LEU A 199 8.84 2.69 -13.02
N GLY A 200 8.78 3.06 -11.74
CA GLY A 200 9.61 4.09 -11.14
C GLY A 200 11.10 3.77 -11.26
N LYS A 201 11.48 2.52 -11.00
CA LYS A 201 12.83 2.01 -11.23
C LYS A 201 13.26 2.20 -12.69
N GLU A 202 12.46 1.73 -13.64
CA GLU A 202 12.80 1.80 -15.08
C GLU A 202 13.01 3.25 -15.53
N VAL A 203 12.14 4.18 -15.12
CA VAL A 203 12.28 5.57 -15.55
C VAL A 203 13.46 6.28 -14.85
N CYS A 204 13.82 5.87 -13.64
CA CYS A 204 15.02 6.37 -12.98
C CYS A 204 16.31 5.68 -13.45
N ASN A 205 16.20 4.63 -14.28
CA ASN A 205 17.31 3.82 -14.77
C ASN A 205 18.21 3.30 -13.64
N VAL A 206 17.59 2.75 -12.58
CA VAL A 206 18.30 2.11 -11.46
C VAL A 206 18.17 0.60 -11.52
N SER A 207 19.12 -0.12 -10.91
CA SER A 207 19.20 -1.59 -10.97
C SER A 207 18.45 -2.31 -9.84
N SER A 208 17.93 -1.57 -8.85
CA SER A 208 17.22 -2.09 -7.68
C SER A 208 16.26 -3.25 -7.99
N ARG A 209 16.30 -4.31 -7.18
CA ARG A 209 15.28 -5.37 -7.24
C ARG A 209 14.04 -4.94 -6.47
N ILE A 210 12.88 -4.96 -7.12
CA ILE A 210 11.60 -4.56 -6.52
C ILE A 210 10.87 -5.82 -6.07
N ILE A 211 10.90 -6.13 -4.77
CA ILE A 211 10.41 -7.40 -4.21
C ILE A 211 9.12 -7.17 -3.45
N GLY A 212 7.99 -7.57 -4.05
CA GLY A 212 6.70 -7.57 -3.37
C GLY A 212 6.51 -8.84 -2.53
N ILE A 213 6.09 -8.69 -1.27
CA ILE A 213 5.58 -9.79 -0.45
C ILE A 213 4.08 -9.88 -0.63
N ASN A 214 3.58 -11.01 -1.14
CA ASN A 214 2.15 -11.20 -1.33
C ASN A 214 1.43 -11.31 0.02
N ILE A 215 0.29 -10.63 0.14
CA ILE A 215 -0.48 -10.53 1.37
C ILE A 215 -1.78 -11.33 1.32
N ASP A 216 -2.37 -11.53 0.15
CA ASP A 216 -3.67 -12.20 0.02
C ASP A 216 -3.52 -13.49 -0.78
N LYS A 217 -4.37 -14.47 -0.50
CA LYS A 217 -4.50 -15.65 -1.35
C LYS A 217 -5.23 -15.23 -2.63
N ASP A 218 -4.94 -15.91 -3.73
CA ASP A 218 -5.73 -15.77 -4.95
C ASP A 218 -7.14 -16.32 -4.70
N GLU A 219 -8.01 -15.46 -4.17
CA GLU A 219 -9.42 -15.77 -3.96
C GLU A 219 -10.19 -15.56 -5.26
N GLN A 220 -10.37 -16.67 -5.97
CA GLN A 220 -11.38 -16.95 -7.00
C GLN A 220 -11.39 -15.98 -8.20
N GLY A 221 -10.47 -16.23 -9.13
CA GLY A 221 -10.48 -15.74 -10.51
C GLY A 221 -9.76 -16.73 -11.42
N LYS A 222 -9.87 -16.58 -12.75
CA LYS A 222 -9.11 -17.43 -13.70
C LYS A 222 -7.61 -17.11 -13.70
N ASP A 223 -7.24 -15.87 -13.36
CA ASP A 223 -5.87 -15.36 -13.45
C ASP A 223 -5.26 -15.11 -12.06
N SER A 224 -4.01 -15.55 -11.88
CA SER A 224 -3.24 -15.31 -10.65
C SER A 224 -3.00 -13.83 -10.36
N TYR A 225 -2.75 -13.46 -9.10
CA TYR A 225 -2.37 -12.09 -8.75
C TYR A 225 -1.13 -11.61 -9.53
N LYS A 226 -0.14 -12.48 -9.76
CA LYS A 226 1.05 -12.17 -10.56
C LYS A 226 0.68 -11.80 -12.00
N SER A 227 -0.29 -12.51 -12.60
CA SER A 227 -0.80 -12.21 -13.94
C SER A 227 -1.53 -10.85 -13.98
N GLN A 228 -2.37 -10.55 -12.99
CA GLN A 228 -3.07 -9.27 -12.89
C GLN A 228 -2.08 -8.11 -12.72
N LEU A 229 -1.06 -8.29 -11.87
CA LEU A 229 0.02 -7.34 -11.66
C LEU A 229 0.81 -7.10 -12.95
N HIS A 230 1.14 -8.15 -13.69
CA HIS A 230 1.83 -8.04 -14.98
C HIS A 230 1.03 -7.23 -15.99
N THR A 231 -0.28 -7.49 -16.11
CA THR A 231 -1.17 -6.71 -16.97
C THR A 231 -1.19 -5.23 -16.56
N LEU A 232 -1.34 -4.94 -15.26
CA LEU A 232 -1.32 -3.57 -14.76
C LEU A 232 0.00 -2.84 -15.06
N ILE A 233 1.15 -3.52 -14.93
CA ILE A 233 2.46 -2.95 -15.26
C ILE A 233 2.55 -2.66 -16.75
N LYS A 234 2.22 -3.63 -17.61
CA LYS A 234 2.28 -3.47 -19.07
C LYS A 234 1.38 -2.35 -19.57
N ASP A 235 0.13 -2.30 -19.11
CA ASP A 235 -0.83 -1.29 -19.53
C ASP A 235 -0.40 0.11 -19.08
N THR A 236 0.13 0.22 -17.86
CA THR A 236 0.67 1.49 -17.33
C THR A 236 1.92 1.92 -18.10
N ALA A 237 2.87 1.01 -18.37
CA ALA A 237 4.08 1.28 -19.14
C ALA A 237 3.74 1.77 -20.56
N ASN A 238 2.84 1.06 -21.26
CA ASN A 238 2.36 1.43 -22.58
C ASN A 238 1.72 2.82 -22.58
N LYS A 239 0.83 3.10 -21.61
CA LYS A 239 0.16 4.40 -21.52
C LYS A 239 1.16 5.52 -21.27
N LEU A 240 2.19 5.28 -20.47
CA LEU A 240 3.24 6.24 -20.13
C LEU A 240 4.38 6.32 -21.16
N ALA A 241 4.39 5.47 -22.19
CA ALA A 241 5.48 5.31 -23.14
C ALA A 241 6.83 5.03 -22.44
N VAL A 242 6.80 4.21 -21.40
CA VAL A 242 7.99 3.73 -20.68
C VAL A 242 8.39 2.38 -21.27
N GLY A 243 9.68 2.24 -21.61
CA GLY A 243 10.23 0.95 -22.00
C GLY A 243 10.22 -0.01 -20.81
N TYR A 244 9.52 -1.13 -20.94
CA TYR A 244 9.48 -2.19 -19.94
C TYR A 244 9.61 -3.53 -20.67
N PRO A 245 10.76 -4.24 -20.55
CA PRO A 245 10.93 -5.56 -21.13
C PRO A 245 9.93 -6.51 -20.46
N ALA A 246 8.97 -7.00 -21.23
CA ALA A 246 7.70 -7.49 -20.72
C ALA A 246 7.69 -9.01 -20.48
N ASP A 247 8.43 -9.48 -19.49
CA ASP A 247 8.28 -10.86 -19.00
C ASP A 247 7.62 -10.88 -17.61
N ILE A 248 6.61 -11.74 -17.46
CA ILE A 248 5.96 -12.01 -16.18
C ILE A 248 6.94 -12.63 -15.17
N ASP A 249 7.93 -13.39 -15.65
CA ASP A 249 8.88 -14.09 -14.79
C ASP A 249 9.88 -13.15 -14.11
N GLU A 250 10.09 -11.96 -14.65
CA GLU A 250 10.93 -10.92 -14.04
C GLU A 250 10.26 -10.26 -12.83
N ILE A 251 8.93 -10.33 -12.71
CA ILE A 251 8.19 -9.77 -11.58
C ILE A 251 8.50 -10.56 -10.30
N GLN A 252 9.16 -9.89 -9.35
CA GLN A 252 9.48 -10.46 -8.04
C GLN A 252 8.29 -10.32 -7.09
N LEU A 253 7.49 -11.37 -7.02
CA LEU A 253 6.43 -11.54 -6.03
C LEU A 253 6.72 -12.79 -5.19
N LYS A 254 6.68 -12.66 -3.86
CA LYS A 254 6.92 -13.75 -2.92
C LYS A 254 5.61 -14.21 -2.28
N ASP A 255 5.20 -15.43 -2.61
CA ASP A 255 3.98 -16.06 -2.12
C ASP A 255 4.22 -16.94 -0.87
N ASP A 256 5.48 -17.17 -0.52
CA ASP A 256 5.90 -18.05 0.58
C ASP A 256 5.40 -17.60 1.97
N TYR A 257 4.97 -16.34 2.09
CA TYR A 257 4.66 -15.69 3.37
C TYR A 257 3.16 -15.41 3.59
N ILE A 258 2.28 -15.89 2.71
CA ILE A 258 0.83 -15.64 2.81
C ILE A 258 0.22 -16.31 4.06
N GLY A 259 0.80 -17.43 4.49
CA GLY A 259 0.35 -18.19 5.66
C GLY A 259 -1.12 -18.64 5.55
N ALA A 260 -1.89 -18.40 6.61
CA ALA A 260 -3.30 -18.76 6.65
C ALA A 260 -4.18 -17.91 5.71
N GLY A 261 -3.67 -16.78 5.20
CA GLY A 261 -4.37 -15.91 4.26
C GLY A 261 -4.48 -14.47 4.76
N TYR A 262 -5.37 -13.71 4.13
CA TYR A 262 -5.55 -12.29 4.44
C TYR A 262 -6.07 -12.07 5.85
N GLY A 263 -5.46 -11.12 6.56
CA GLY A 263 -5.94 -10.67 7.86
C GLY A 263 -5.70 -11.65 9.02
N VAL A 264 -5.06 -12.79 8.78
CA VAL A 264 -4.68 -13.75 9.83
C VAL A 264 -3.23 -13.50 10.26
N VAL A 265 -3.01 -13.33 11.55
CA VAL A 265 -1.69 -13.01 12.13
C VAL A 265 -1.04 -14.28 12.68
N GLY A 266 0.07 -14.69 12.09
CA GLY A 266 0.88 -15.83 12.52
C GLY A 266 2.13 -15.43 13.31
N GLU A 267 3.00 -16.40 13.56
CA GLU A 267 4.28 -16.18 14.26
C GLU A 267 5.19 -15.24 13.48
N LEU A 268 5.23 -15.36 12.15
CA LEU A 268 6.02 -14.51 11.27
C LEU A 268 5.67 -13.03 11.44
N GLU A 269 4.38 -12.70 11.43
CA GLU A 269 3.93 -11.32 11.63
C GLU A 269 4.20 -10.85 13.06
N ARG A 270 3.89 -11.66 14.08
CA ARG A 270 4.11 -11.31 15.48
C ARG A 270 5.59 -11.03 15.77
N GLU A 271 6.48 -11.90 15.33
CA GLU A 271 7.92 -11.73 15.49
C GLU A 271 8.41 -10.44 14.82
N ALA A 272 8.02 -10.22 13.56
CA ALA A 272 8.45 -9.04 12.82
C ALA A 272 7.97 -7.73 13.45
N ILE A 273 6.71 -7.70 13.92
CA ILE A 273 6.14 -6.55 14.64
C ILE A 273 6.91 -6.32 15.94
N ALA A 274 7.15 -7.37 16.73
CA ALA A 274 7.88 -7.28 18.00
C ALA A 274 9.32 -6.80 17.80
N LEU A 275 10.07 -7.39 16.86
CA LEU A 275 11.46 -6.99 16.59
C LEU A 275 11.55 -5.53 16.14
N CYS A 276 10.69 -5.10 15.20
CA CYS A 276 10.71 -3.72 14.73
C CYS A 276 10.34 -2.72 15.85
N ALA A 277 9.35 -3.07 16.67
CA ALA A 277 8.94 -2.24 17.80
C ALA A 277 10.02 -2.14 18.88
N GLN A 278 10.62 -3.26 19.27
CA GLN A 278 11.59 -3.34 20.38
C GLN A 278 12.98 -2.83 19.99
N LEU A 279 13.40 -3.04 18.73
CA LEU A 279 14.72 -2.66 18.27
C LEU A 279 14.74 -1.23 17.74
N GLU A 280 13.69 -0.78 17.06
CA GLU A 280 13.70 0.50 16.33
C GLU A 280 12.60 1.47 16.77
N GLY A 281 11.69 1.07 17.66
CA GLY A 281 10.55 1.91 18.07
C GLY A 281 9.55 2.15 16.95
N ILE A 282 9.51 1.28 15.94
CA ILE A 282 8.66 1.41 14.76
C ILE A 282 7.58 0.34 14.78
N LEU A 283 6.33 0.78 14.69
CA LEU A 283 5.16 -0.09 14.66
C LEU A 283 4.85 -0.55 13.23
N LEU A 284 4.63 -1.84 13.06
CA LEU A 284 4.15 -2.43 11.80
C LEU A 284 2.72 -2.92 12.00
N ASP A 285 1.89 -2.82 10.96
CA ASP A 285 0.54 -3.34 11.01
C ASP A 285 0.51 -4.89 10.87
N PRO A 286 -0.49 -5.55 11.46
CA PRO A 286 -0.53 -7.00 11.54
C PRO A 286 -0.90 -7.72 10.23
N VAL A 287 -1.41 -6.99 9.22
CA VAL A 287 -1.91 -7.59 7.98
C VAL A 287 -0.91 -7.43 6.83
N TYR A 288 -0.29 -6.26 6.67
CA TYR A 288 0.54 -5.94 5.52
C TYR A 288 2.02 -5.85 5.87
N THR A 289 2.39 -4.83 6.63
CA THR A 289 3.78 -4.45 6.88
C THR A 289 4.48 -5.37 7.86
N GLY A 290 3.76 -5.97 8.83
CA GLY A 290 4.26 -7.06 9.66
C GLY A 290 4.65 -8.28 8.83
N ARG A 291 3.77 -8.72 7.92
CA ARG A 291 4.05 -9.84 6.99
C ARG A 291 5.20 -9.53 6.04
N ALA A 292 5.21 -8.33 5.46
CA ALA A 292 6.29 -7.95 4.55
C ALA A 292 7.65 -7.84 5.25
N MET A 293 7.70 -7.33 6.49
CA MET A 293 8.91 -7.31 7.30
C MET A 293 9.32 -8.72 7.71
N GLY A 294 8.38 -9.59 8.10
CA GLY A 294 8.66 -10.99 8.41
C GLY A 294 9.27 -11.73 7.21
N GLY A 295 8.75 -11.49 6.00
CA GLY A 295 9.36 -12.00 4.78
C GLY A 295 10.77 -11.45 4.52
N LEU A 296 11.03 -10.17 4.81
CA LEU A 296 12.38 -9.60 4.75
C LEU A 296 13.33 -10.28 5.74
N ILE A 297 12.91 -10.42 7.00
CA ILE A 297 13.69 -11.05 8.07
C ILE A 297 14.04 -12.50 7.71
N ASP A 298 13.06 -13.28 7.24
CA ASP A 298 13.28 -14.66 6.82
C ASP A 298 14.24 -14.75 5.62
N MET A 299 14.08 -13.89 4.60
CA MET A 299 15.03 -13.82 3.49
C MET A 299 16.46 -13.48 3.94
N ILE A 300 16.62 -12.60 4.93
CA ILE A 300 17.94 -12.30 5.53
C ILE A 300 18.52 -13.55 6.21
N ARG A 301 17.73 -14.24 7.03
CA ARG A 301 18.14 -15.49 7.73
C ARG A 301 18.52 -16.60 6.74
N LYS A 302 17.85 -16.65 5.59
CA LYS A 302 18.16 -17.59 4.48
C LYS A 302 19.36 -17.16 3.63
N GLY A 303 20.05 -16.06 3.97
CA GLY A 303 21.24 -15.59 3.26
C GLY A 303 20.95 -15.02 1.86
N ARG A 304 19.73 -14.52 1.60
CA ARG A 304 19.34 -13.97 0.29
C ARG A 304 20.07 -12.67 -0.07
N PHE A 305 20.56 -11.95 0.93
CA PHE A 305 21.25 -10.66 0.76
C PHE A 305 22.69 -10.79 1.26
N SER A 306 23.64 -10.12 0.59
CA SER A 306 25.01 -10.03 1.09
C SER A 306 25.09 -9.08 2.28
N ALA A 307 26.14 -9.21 3.10
CA ALA A 307 26.36 -8.32 4.25
C ALA A 307 26.55 -6.84 3.84
N ASP A 308 27.07 -6.61 2.63
CA ASP A 308 27.32 -5.26 2.09
C ASP A 308 26.09 -4.65 1.38
N SER A 309 24.98 -5.40 1.25
CA SER A 309 23.77 -4.90 0.60
C SER A 309 23.12 -3.78 1.43
N ASN A 310 22.63 -2.75 0.73
CA ASN A 310 21.70 -1.78 1.30
C ASN A 310 20.28 -2.18 0.88
N VAL A 311 19.47 -2.65 1.83
CA VAL A 311 18.09 -3.11 1.60
C VAL A 311 17.12 -2.09 2.15
N LEU A 312 16.17 -1.63 1.34
CA LEU A 312 15.13 -0.70 1.75
C LEU A 312 13.82 -1.46 1.98
N PHE A 313 13.29 -1.37 3.20
CA PHE A 313 11.91 -1.74 3.49
C PHE A 313 10.99 -0.54 3.24
N TRP A 314 9.99 -0.68 2.36
CA TRP A 314 9.01 0.38 2.15
C TRP A 314 7.83 0.21 3.11
N HIS A 315 7.79 1.02 4.17
CA HIS A 315 6.75 0.96 5.17
C HIS A 315 5.48 1.63 4.67
N THR A 316 4.50 0.82 4.26
CA THR A 316 3.27 1.31 3.61
C THR A 316 2.17 1.79 4.57
N GLY A 317 2.49 1.97 5.87
CA GLY A 317 1.55 2.34 6.93
C GLY A 317 0.72 1.17 7.46
N GLY A 318 -0.43 1.51 8.05
CA GLY A 318 -1.42 0.54 8.52
C GLY A 318 -1.61 0.46 10.04
N ALA A 319 -0.82 1.22 10.81
CA ALA A 319 -0.80 1.18 12.27
C ALA A 319 -2.17 1.21 12.97
N PRO A 320 -3.21 1.94 12.51
CA PRO A 320 -4.52 1.92 13.18
C PRO A 320 -5.15 0.53 13.31
N ALA A 321 -4.81 -0.40 12.41
CA ALA A 321 -5.28 -1.77 12.49
C ALA A 321 -4.74 -2.51 13.72
N LEU A 322 -3.59 -2.14 14.29
CA LEU A 322 -3.05 -2.79 15.50
C LEU A 322 -4.09 -2.92 16.62
N PHE A 323 -4.90 -1.88 16.82
CA PHE A 323 -5.90 -1.85 17.88
C PHE A 323 -7.09 -2.80 17.64
N SER A 324 -7.37 -3.18 16.39
CA SER A 324 -8.38 -4.20 16.10
C SER A 324 -7.86 -5.63 16.23
N TYR A 325 -6.55 -5.81 16.43
CA TYR A 325 -5.86 -7.11 16.58
C TYR A 325 -5.26 -7.30 17.98
N ALA A 326 -5.69 -6.49 18.96
CA ALA A 326 -5.08 -6.47 20.30
C ALA A 326 -4.96 -7.85 20.95
N GLU A 327 -6.01 -8.67 20.90
CA GLU A 327 -6.03 -10.00 21.51
C GLU A 327 -4.95 -10.93 20.92
N VAL A 328 -4.78 -10.93 19.60
CA VAL A 328 -3.81 -11.80 18.91
C VAL A 328 -2.37 -11.30 19.11
N LEU A 329 -2.18 -9.99 19.26
CA LEU A 329 -0.87 -9.37 19.46
C LEU A 329 -0.38 -9.41 20.91
N GLN A 330 -1.26 -9.66 21.88
CA GLN A 330 -0.86 -9.83 23.29
C GLN A 330 -0.26 -11.20 23.58
N GLN A 331 -0.44 -12.18 22.69
CA GLN A 331 0.08 -13.54 22.83
C GLN A 331 1.55 -13.64 22.37
N VAL A 332 2.43 -12.83 22.96
CA VAL A 332 3.89 -12.93 22.77
C VAL A 332 4.45 -13.58 24.02
N ASP A 333 4.68 -14.89 23.96
CA ASP A 333 5.47 -15.63 24.95
C ASP A 333 6.94 -15.20 24.92
#